data_AF-K4RAD9-F1
#
_entry.id   AF-K4RAD9-F1
#
_cell.length_a   1.000
_cell.length_b   1.000
_cell.length_c   1.000
_cell.angle_alpha   90.00
_cell.angle_beta   90.00
_cell.angle_gamma   90.00
#
_symmetry.space_group_name_H-M   'P 1'
#
loop_
_entity.id
_entity.type
_entity.pdbx_description
1 polymer ?
#
loop_
_entity_poly.entity_id
_entity_poly.type
_entity_poly.pdbx_seq_one_letter_code
_entity_poly.pdbx_strand_id
1 'polypeptide(L)'
;MAAPGQSTRPVLVCGEVRTSLLPSFQALDGRAAAQLLRLRADEHVRVSERPNLYVLSPEVLTGVDCRLPTANGARVRAVGTVAARAALTEGRVLQATAYFSAPATGPDLRRPWGQYLVRPGLVEPFGKLPEQAIAQGVLRGAGRGELDLGMIAEGLLAQLLRHPLLDHKAPFKSRRTHLRWTARRAPAGEGPALTRFTLAEDGLRTMELRLPEDVPAAAAASLCEDLALHDWLLTTVVHLLDNSRLGAADGPSAVLALRPAVDHLLHLWMPRAHVDRSLGHLWDELEQEPGFTRQWRSLVQRIRDQLAVQTIPLLHQALSTR
;
A
#
# COMPACT_ATOMS: atom_id res chain seq x y z
N MET A 1 -15.36 9.09 39.57
CA MET A 1 -16.16 9.54 38.40
C MET A 1 -15.22 10.23 37.42
N ALA A 2 -14.86 9.57 36.31
CA ALA A 2 -14.00 10.15 35.28
C ALA A 2 -14.83 11.06 34.36
N ALA A 3 -14.31 12.24 34.02
CA ALA A 3 -15.00 13.26 33.25
C ALA A 3 -15.38 12.77 31.82
N PRO A 4 -16.56 13.17 31.29
CA PRO A 4 -16.94 12.88 29.92
C PRO A 4 -16.14 13.79 28.98
N GLY A 5 -15.07 13.27 28.38
CA GLY A 5 -14.30 14.06 27.40
C GLY A 5 -12.83 13.68 27.20
N GLN A 6 -12.28 12.70 27.92
CA GLN A 6 -10.98 12.16 27.52
C GLN A 6 -11.18 11.34 26.24
N SER A 7 -10.88 11.97 25.10
CA SER A 7 -10.49 11.29 23.88
C SER A 7 -9.44 10.25 24.27
N THR A 8 -9.85 8.97 24.30
CA THR A 8 -8.96 7.86 24.56
C THR A 8 -7.98 7.81 23.39
N ARG A 9 -6.76 8.29 23.63
CA ARG A 9 -5.73 8.38 22.59
C ARG A 9 -5.46 7.00 22.00
N PRO A 10 -5.34 6.89 20.67
CA PRO A 10 -5.07 5.61 20.02
C PRO A 10 -3.64 5.14 20.32
N VAL A 11 -3.50 3.91 20.80
CA VAL A 11 -2.22 3.27 21.14
C VAL A 11 -1.74 2.30 20.07
N LEU A 12 -2.64 1.90 19.18
CA LEU A 12 -2.39 0.98 18.08
C LEU A 12 -3.06 1.50 16.82
N VAL A 13 -2.36 1.42 15.70
CA VAL A 13 -2.91 1.61 14.36
C VAL A 13 -2.61 0.36 13.55
N CYS A 14 -3.59 -0.11 12.80
CA CYS A 14 -3.47 -1.31 11.98
C CYS A 14 -4.01 -1.02 10.60
N GLY A 15 -3.39 -1.57 9.57
CA GLY A 15 -3.87 -1.41 8.20
C GLY A 15 -3.42 -2.51 7.26
N GLU A 16 -4.02 -2.51 6.08
CA GLU A 16 -3.62 -3.33 4.96
C GLU A 16 -3.68 -2.52 3.66
N VAL A 17 -2.64 -2.63 2.83
CA VAL A 17 -2.55 -2.01 1.50
C VAL A 17 -2.58 -3.10 0.45
N ARG A 18 -3.48 -3.00 -0.52
CA ARG A 18 -3.52 -3.84 -1.72
C ARG A 18 -2.98 -3.06 -2.90
N THR A 19 -1.93 -3.56 -3.54
CA THR A 19 -1.28 -2.88 -4.68
C THR A 19 -1.43 -3.71 -5.95
N SER A 20 -1.83 -3.07 -7.04
CA SER A 20 -2.03 -3.72 -8.33
C SER A 20 -1.80 -2.78 -9.51
N LEU A 21 -1.46 -3.35 -10.66
CA LEU A 21 -1.50 -2.62 -11.93
C LEU A 21 -2.96 -2.37 -12.32
N LEU A 22 -3.25 -1.13 -12.71
CA LEU A 22 -4.54 -0.76 -13.26
C LEU A 22 -4.72 -1.45 -14.63
N PRO A 23 -5.86 -2.14 -14.87
CA PRO A 23 -6.10 -2.85 -16.11
C PRO A 23 -6.56 -1.88 -17.21
N SER A 24 -5.66 -0.96 -17.58
CA SER A 24 -5.84 0.05 -18.62
C SER A 24 -4.61 0.08 -19.51
N PHE A 25 -4.77 0.00 -20.84
CA PHE A 25 -3.63 -0.02 -21.75
C PHE A 25 -2.90 1.32 -21.74
N GLN A 26 -3.67 2.42 -21.80
CA GLN A 26 -3.15 3.77 -21.60
C GLN A 26 -3.24 4.17 -20.12
N ALA A 27 -2.30 5.00 -19.68
CA ALA A 27 -2.33 5.58 -18.34
C ALA A 27 -3.56 6.47 -18.26
N LEU A 28 -4.28 6.44 -17.14
CA LEU A 28 -5.32 7.44 -16.92
C LEU A 28 -4.66 8.80 -16.69
N ASP A 29 -5.15 9.82 -17.40
CA ASP A 29 -4.78 11.20 -17.11
C ASP A 29 -5.35 11.65 -15.75
N GLY A 30 -4.93 12.82 -15.25
CA GLY A 30 -5.36 13.32 -13.94
C GLY A 30 -6.88 13.46 -13.81
N ARG A 31 -7.59 13.77 -14.90
CA ARG A 31 -9.05 13.94 -14.89
C ARG A 31 -9.77 12.59 -14.79
N ALA A 32 -9.39 11.62 -15.62
CA ALA A 32 -9.93 10.27 -15.61
C ALA A 32 -9.58 9.55 -14.31
N ALA A 33 -8.36 9.74 -13.79
CA ALA A 33 -7.93 9.24 -12.50
C ALA A 33 -8.77 9.84 -11.35
N ALA A 34 -8.99 11.16 -11.36
CA ALA A 34 -9.85 11.81 -10.36
C ALA A 34 -11.31 11.35 -10.44
N GLN A 35 -11.82 11.10 -11.66
CA GLN A 35 -13.16 10.55 -11.85
C GLN A 35 -13.27 9.12 -11.32
N LEU A 36 -12.28 8.27 -11.60
CA LEU A 36 -12.21 6.90 -11.10
C LEU A 36 -12.20 6.85 -9.56
N LEU A 37 -11.44 7.76 -8.93
CA LEU A 37 -11.26 7.81 -7.47
C LEU A 37 -12.30 8.68 -6.75
N ARG A 38 -13.36 9.12 -7.43
CA ARG A 38 -14.48 9.85 -6.82
C ARG A 38 -15.40 8.91 -6.05
N LEU A 39 -14.90 8.40 -4.92
CA LEU A 39 -15.62 7.48 -4.05
C LEU A 39 -16.76 8.15 -3.26
N ARG A 40 -16.70 9.47 -3.13
CA ARG A 40 -17.66 10.28 -2.38
C ARG A 40 -18.12 11.48 -3.20
N ALA A 41 -19.37 11.88 -3.00
CA ALA A 41 -19.94 13.05 -3.66
C ALA A 41 -19.65 14.36 -2.91
N ASP A 42 -19.46 14.27 -1.59
CA ASP A 42 -19.33 15.38 -0.65
C ASP A 42 -17.89 15.82 -0.37
N GLU A 43 -16.90 15.06 -0.84
CA GLU A 43 -15.49 15.36 -0.63
C GLU A 43 -14.71 15.28 -1.95
N HIS A 44 -13.69 16.12 -2.09
CA HIS A 44 -12.88 16.22 -3.30
C HIS A 44 -11.77 15.17 -3.34
N VAL A 45 -11.49 14.67 -4.53
CA VAL A 45 -10.31 13.86 -4.81
C VAL A 45 -9.09 14.78 -4.84
N ARG A 46 -8.02 14.40 -4.13
CA ARG A 46 -6.76 15.15 -4.11
C ARG A 46 -5.91 14.73 -5.29
N VAL A 47 -5.37 15.69 -6.02
CA VAL A 47 -4.49 15.46 -7.17
C VAL A 47 -3.21 16.24 -6.96
N SER A 48 -2.06 15.56 -7.11
CA SER A 48 -0.73 16.18 -7.18
C SER A 48 -0.11 15.81 -8.52
N GLU A 49 0.49 16.77 -9.22
CA GLU A 49 1.20 16.52 -10.49
C GLU A 49 2.71 16.33 -10.30
N ARG A 50 3.24 16.67 -9.12
CA ARG A 50 4.68 16.64 -8.83
C ARG A 50 4.95 15.87 -7.53
N PRO A 51 6.07 15.12 -7.46
CA PRO A 51 7.06 14.87 -8.52
C PRO A 51 6.55 13.98 -9.66
N ASN A 52 5.49 13.23 -9.42
CA ASN A 52 4.73 12.41 -10.36
C ASN A 52 3.23 12.64 -10.12
N LEU A 53 2.39 12.31 -11.11
CA LEU A 53 0.95 12.35 -10.97
C LEU A 53 0.52 11.37 -9.87
N TYR A 54 -0.15 11.88 -8.86
CA TYR A 54 -0.67 11.12 -7.73
C TYR A 54 -2.08 11.58 -7.43
N VAL A 55 -3.03 10.64 -7.41
CA VAL A 55 -4.44 10.90 -7.14
C VAL A 55 -4.87 10.10 -5.93
N LEU A 56 -5.47 10.76 -4.95
CA LEU A 56 -5.91 10.16 -3.69
C LEU A 56 -7.39 10.41 -3.47
N SER A 57 -8.15 9.34 -3.28
CA SER A 57 -9.57 9.42 -2.96
C SER A 57 -9.80 10.02 -1.56
N PRO A 58 -10.97 10.62 -1.31
CA PRO A 58 -11.44 10.83 0.05
C PRO A 58 -11.63 9.48 0.78
N GLU A 59 -11.72 9.53 2.11
CA GLU A 59 -11.89 8.33 2.93
C GLU A 59 -13.35 7.88 2.98
N VAL A 60 -13.57 6.59 2.71
CA VAL A 60 -14.85 5.91 2.94
C VAL A 60 -14.79 5.15 4.24
N LEU A 61 -15.88 5.19 5.02
CA LEU A 61 -15.93 4.56 6.33
C LEU A 61 -16.78 3.29 6.28
N THR A 62 -16.22 2.20 6.79
CA THR A 62 -16.95 0.95 7.00
C THR A 62 -17.21 0.77 8.50
N GLY A 63 -18.47 0.74 8.89
CA GLY A 63 -18.86 0.43 10.27
C GLY A 63 -18.58 -1.04 10.60
N VAL A 64 -17.94 -1.31 11.73
CA VAL A 64 -17.59 -2.66 12.16
C VAL A 64 -18.07 -2.92 13.58
N ASP A 65 -18.52 -4.15 13.82
CA ASP A 65 -18.89 -4.69 15.13
C ASP A 65 -18.54 -6.19 15.12
N CYS A 66 -17.27 -6.49 15.40
CA CYS A 66 -16.72 -7.83 15.27
C CYS A 66 -15.56 -8.05 16.25
N ARG A 67 -14.94 -9.23 16.19
CA ARG A 67 -13.75 -9.51 17.00
C ARG A 67 -12.51 -8.94 16.33
N LEU A 68 -11.58 -8.40 17.10
CA LEU A 68 -10.27 -8.07 16.59
C LEU A 68 -9.41 -9.34 16.49
N PRO A 69 -8.57 -9.49 15.46
CA PRO A 69 -7.67 -10.63 15.33
C PRO A 69 -6.63 -10.61 16.44
N THR A 70 -6.43 -11.74 17.13
CA THR A 70 -5.45 -11.85 18.22
C THR A 70 -4.54 -13.07 18.06
N ALA A 71 -3.25 -12.88 18.31
CA ALA A 71 -2.26 -13.95 18.25
C ALA A 71 -2.29 -14.91 19.44
N ASN A 72 -2.92 -14.52 20.55
CA ASN A 72 -2.99 -15.28 21.80
C ASN A 72 -4.37 -15.90 22.08
N GLY A 73 -5.31 -15.83 21.13
CA GLY A 73 -6.65 -16.38 21.26
C GLY A 73 -7.63 -15.53 22.10
N ALA A 74 -7.23 -14.34 22.56
CA ALA A 74 -8.13 -13.43 23.25
C ALA A 74 -9.29 -13.00 22.35
N ARG A 75 -10.53 -13.08 22.86
CA ARG A 75 -11.73 -12.72 22.10
C ARG A 75 -12.15 -11.28 22.37
N VAL A 76 -11.40 -10.34 21.81
CA VAL A 76 -11.67 -8.90 21.98
C VAL A 76 -12.70 -8.47 20.96
N ARG A 77 -13.93 -8.17 21.39
CA ARG A 77 -14.93 -7.52 20.54
C ARG A 77 -14.64 -6.02 20.47
N ALA A 78 -14.81 -5.44 19.30
CA ALA A 78 -14.64 -4.00 19.10
C ALA A 78 -15.70 -3.45 18.15
N VAL A 79 -16.03 -2.18 18.32
CA VAL A 79 -17.02 -1.47 17.51
C VAL A 79 -16.45 -0.13 17.08
N GLY A 80 -16.69 0.25 15.83
CA GLY A 80 -16.22 1.54 15.33
C GLY A 80 -16.30 1.66 13.83
N THR A 81 -15.40 2.45 13.27
CA THR A 81 -15.27 2.63 11.83
C THR A 81 -13.86 2.33 11.36
N VAL A 82 -13.74 1.62 10.24
CA VAL A 82 -12.50 1.45 9.50
C VAL A 82 -12.50 2.46 8.38
N ALA A 83 -11.41 3.22 8.25
CA ALA A 83 -11.19 4.12 7.13
C ALA A 83 -10.60 3.32 5.95
N ALA A 84 -11.10 3.56 4.75
CA ALA A 84 -10.53 3.04 3.53
C ALA A 84 -10.41 4.13 2.47
N ARG A 85 -9.37 4.05 1.65
CA ARG A 85 -9.10 4.99 0.56
C ARG A 85 -8.35 4.30 -0.56
N ALA A 86 -8.31 4.93 -1.71
CA ALA A 86 -7.56 4.47 -2.85
C ALA A 86 -6.63 5.55 -3.39
N ALA A 87 -5.45 5.13 -3.82
CA ALA A 87 -4.44 5.98 -4.44
C ALA A 87 -4.10 5.45 -5.84
N LEU A 88 -3.89 6.36 -6.79
CA LEU A 88 -3.49 6.03 -8.16
C LEU A 88 -2.23 6.83 -8.51
N THR A 89 -1.13 6.11 -8.75
CA THR A 89 0.15 6.70 -9.15
C THR A 89 0.31 6.61 -10.66
N GLU A 90 0.56 7.76 -11.30
CA GLU A 90 0.80 7.93 -12.75
C GLU A 90 -0.27 7.30 -13.64
N GLY A 91 -1.50 7.18 -13.15
CA GLY A 91 -2.57 6.50 -13.88
C GLY A 91 -2.32 5.01 -14.13
N ARG A 92 -1.36 4.40 -13.43
CA ARG A 92 -0.87 3.03 -13.65
C ARG A 92 -1.01 2.11 -12.45
N VAL A 93 -0.60 2.55 -11.27
CA VAL A 93 -0.59 1.67 -10.09
C VAL A 93 -1.69 2.09 -9.13
N LEU A 94 -2.65 1.19 -8.94
CA LEU A 94 -3.79 1.37 -8.06
C LEU A 94 -3.50 0.69 -6.72
N GLN A 95 -3.65 1.46 -5.66
CA GLN A 95 -3.59 1.00 -4.29
C GLN A 95 -4.93 1.20 -3.60
N ALA A 96 -5.37 0.21 -2.84
CA ALA A 96 -6.50 0.33 -1.94
C ALA A 96 -6.03 0.01 -0.52
N THR A 97 -6.31 0.91 0.41
CA THR A 97 -5.86 0.84 1.79
C THR A 97 -7.08 0.81 2.70
N ALA A 98 -7.07 -0.07 3.69
CA ALA A 98 -8.00 -0.04 4.81
C ALA A 98 -7.22 -0.01 6.13
N TYR A 99 -7.60 0.87 7.05
CA TYR A 99 -6.90 1.02 8.32
C TYR A 99 -7.81 1.55 9.44
N PHE A 100 -7.40 1.29 10.68
CA PHE A 100 -8.05 1.83 11.87
C PHE A 100 -7.05 2.14 12.97
N SER A 101 -7.48 2.97 13.91
CA SER A 101 -6.81 3.21 15.18
C SER A 101 -7.63 2.63 16.33
N ALA A 102 -6.97 2.14 17.37
CA ALA A 102 -7.61 1.63 18.57
C ALA A 102 -6.98 2.22 19.85
N PRO A 103 -7.82 2.64 20.82
CA PRO A 103 -7.33 3.04 22.14
C PRO A 103 -6.97 1.84 23.01
N ALA A 104 -6.20 2.08 24.08
CA ALA A 104 -5.80 1.03 25.03
C ALA A 104 -6.99 0.40 25.76
N THR A 105 -8.06 1.16 25.92
CA THR A 105 -9.29 0.75 26.60
C THR A 105 -10.49 1.35 25.91
N GLY A 106 -11.61 0.64 25.88
CA GLY A 106 -12.90 1.18 25.53
C GLY A 106 -13.97 0.83 26.55
N PRO A 107 -15.24 1.14 26.26
CA PRO A 107 -16.33 0.94 27.20
C PRO A 107 -16.62 -0.55 27.45
N ASP A 108 -17.19 -0.88 28.60
CA ASP A 108 -17.62 -2.25 28.92
C ASP A 108 -18.81 -2.71 28.07
N LEU A 109 -19.60 -1.76 27.58
CA LEU A 109 -20.81 -2.00 26.79
C LEU A 109 -20.80 -1.19 25.49
N ARG A 110 -21.47 -1.76 24.49
CA ARG A 110 -21.70 -1.12 23.19
C ARG A 110 -22.45 0.20 23.37
N ARG A 111 -21.99 1.24 22.68
CA ARG A 111 -22.65 2.55 22.62
C ARG A 111 -23.53 2.68 21.36
N PRO A 112 -24.44 3.67 21.31
CA PRO A 112 -25.17 3.98 20.09
C PRO A 112 -24.24 4.35 18.93
N TRP A 113 -24.62 4.02 17.70
CA TRP A 113 -23.80 4.25 16.50
C TRP A 113 -23.29 5.69 16.34
N GLY A 114 -24.08 6.69 16.75
CA GLY A 114 -23.68 8.10 16.70
C GLY A 114 -22.35 8.39 17.43
N GLN A 115 -22.00 7.63 18.47
CA GLN A 115 -20.73 7.78 19.19
C GLN A 115 -19.52 7.34 18.35
N TYR A 116 -19.71 6.36 17.47
CA TYR A 116 -18.66 5.81 16.61
C TYR A 116 -18.55 6.57 15.28
N LEU A 117 -19.68 7.00 14.72
CA LEU A 117 -19.71 7.70 13.42
C LEU A 117 -19.05 9.08 13.47
N VAL A 118 -19.01 9.73 14.64
CA VAL A 118 -18.29 11.01 14.83
C VAL A 118 -16.79 10.83 15.07
N ARG A 119 -16.28 9.58 15.03
CA ARG A 119 -14.86 9.23 15.22
C ARG A 119 -14.36 8.37 14.05
N PRO A 120 -14.10 8.99 12.88
CA PRO A 120 -13.67 8.29 11.67
C PRO A 120 -12.39 7.50 11.92
N GLY A 121 -12.36 6.25 11.47
CA GLY A 121 -11.18 5.40 11.55
C GLY A 121 -10.83 4.92 12.97
N LEU A 122 -11.69 5.16 13.98
CA LEU A 122 -11.50 4.66 15.34
C LEU A 122 -12.33 3.39 15.57
N VAL A 123 -11.69 2.34 16.08
CA VAL A 123 -12.32 1.09 16.51
C VAL A 123 -12.08 0.91 18.00
N GLU A 124 -13.14 1.01 18.79
CA GLU A 124 -13.08 0.94 20.25
C GLU A 124 -13.25 -0.51 20.73
N PRO A 125 -12.27 -1.08 21.45
CA PRO A 125 -12.39 -2.41 22.04
C PRO A 125 -13.34 -2.38 23.24
N PHE A 126 -13.96 -3.51 23.55
CA PHE A 126 -14.62 -3.69 24.83
C PHE A 126 -13.61 -4.10 25.90
N GLY A 127 -13.50 -3.29 26.95
CA GLY A 127 -12.49 -3.44 27.98
C GLY A 127 -11.07 -3.09 27.48
N LYS A 128 -10.07 -3.84 27.95
CA LYS A 128 -8.65 -3.59 27.68
C LYS A 128 -8.20 -4.22 26.37
N LEU A 129 -7.42 -3.47 25.58
CA LEU A 129 -6.78 -3.93 24.36
C LEU A 129 -5.46 -4.66 24.68
N PRO A 130 -5.31 -5.95 24.34
CA PRO A 130 -4.01 -6.62 24.38
C PRO A 130 -3.19 -6.23 23.15
N GLU A 131 -2.66 -5.00 23.14
CA GLU A 131 -2.01 -4.34 21.98
C GLU A 131 -1.09 -5.26 21.17
N GLN A 132 -0.12 -5.91 21.82
CA GLN A 132 0.86 -6.77 21.15
C GLN A 132 0.20 -8.00 20.50
N ALA A 133 -0.80 -8.58 21.16
CA ALA A 133 -1.50 -9.74 20.62
C ALA A 133 -2.37 -9.36 19.41
N ILE A 134 -2.97 -8.17 19.44
CA ILE A 134 -3.75 -7.64 18.32
C ILE A 134 -2.85 -7.32 17.15
N ALA A 135 -1.73 -6.62 17.39
CA ALA A 135 -0.76 -6.29 16.35
C ALA A 135 -0.27 -7.56 15.63
N GLN A 136 0.16 -8.57 16.38
CA GLN A 136 0.58 -9.85 15.80
C GLN A 136 -0.58 -10.60 15.11
N GLY A 137 -1.80 -10.51 15.64
CA GLY A 137 -3.00 -11.11 15.03
C GLY A 137 -3.29 -10.50 13.66
N VAL A 138 -3.25 -9.18 13.54
CA VAL A 138 -3.43 -8.46 12.26
C VAL A 138 -2.38 -8.90 11.24
N LEU A 139 -1.11 -9.00 11.62
CA LEU A 139 -0.04 -9.38 10.68
C LEU A 139 -0.20 -10.83 10.17
N ARG A 140 -0.65 -11.75 11.04
CA ARG A 140 -0.96 -13.14 10.64
C ARG A 140 -2.17 -13.22 9.71
N GLY A 141 -3.13 -12.31 9.85
CA GLY A 141 -4.36 -12.26 9.09
C GLY A 141 -5.57 -12.66 9.93
N ALA A 142 -6.76 -12.24 9.47
CA ALA A 142 -8.01 -12.42 10.19
C ALA A 142 -8.52 -13.87 10.12
N GLY A 143 -8.98 -14.38 11.26
CA GLY A 143 -9.76 -15.61 11.34
C GLY A 143 -11.25 -15.38 11.01
N ARG A 144 -12.02 -16.47 11.05
CA ARG A 144 -13.47 -16.41 10.78
C ARG A 144 -14.20 -15.56 11.83
N GLY A 145 -14.90 -14.52 11.37
CA GLY A 145 -15.68 -13.61 12.23
C GLY A 145 -14.83 -12.56 12.95
N GLU A 146 -13.55 -12.45 12.59
CA GLU A 146 -12.67 -11.36 13.02
C GLU A 146 -12.66 -10.23 12.00
N LEU A 147 -12.16 -9.07 12.40
CA LEU A 147 -11.99 -7.91 11.55
C LEU A 147 -10.95 -8.20 10.47
N ASP A 148 -11.38 -8.23 9.22
CA ASP A 148 -10.54 -8.45 8.05
C ASP A 148 -10.36 -7.14 7.27
N LEU A 149 -9.23 -6.47 7.50
CA LEU A 149 -8.85 -5.25 6.77
C LEU A 149 -8.55 -5.53 5.30
N GLY A 150 -7.99 -6.71 5.01
CA GLY A 150 -7.74 -7.16 3.65
C GLY A 150 -9.02 -7.30 2.85
N MET A 151 -10.10 -7.80 3.46
CA MET A 151 -11.42 -7.87 2.82
C MET A 151 -11.98 -6.48 2.49
N ILE A 152 -11.83 -5.50 3.39
CA ILE A 152 -12.29 -4.12 3.16
C ILE A 152 -11.48 -3.48 2.03
N ALA A 153 -10.15 -3.59 2.07
CA ALA A 153 -9.26 -3.05 1.04
C ALA A 153 -9.46 -3.74 -0.32
N GLU A 154 -9.59 -5.06 -0.35
CA GLU A 154 -9.87 -5.84 -1.56
C GLU A 154 -11.26 -5.54 -2.13
N GLY A 155 -12.26 -5.33 -1.27
CA GLY A 155 -13.60 -4.90 -1.68
C GLY A 155 -13.57 -3.57 -2.44
N LEU A 156 -12.86 -2.58 -1.87
CA LEU A 156 -12.63 -1.29 -2.52
C LEU A 156 -11.86 -1.44 -3.84
N LEU A 157 -10.78 -2.23 -3.83
CA LEU A 157 -10.00 -2.51 -5.03
C LEU A 157 -10.87 -3.15 -6.13
N ALA A 158 -11.65 -4.17 -5.79
CA ALA A 158 -12.52 -4.88 -6.73
C ALA A 158 -13.63 -3.98 -7.29
N GLN A 159 -14.14 -3.03 -6.50
CA GLN A 159 -15.07 -2.01 -6.98
C GLN A 159 -14.41 -1.13 -8.05
N LEU A 160 -13.21 -0.61 -7.78
CA LEU A 160 -12.48 0.26 -8.71
C LEU A 160 -12.04 -0.47 -9.98
N LEU A 161 -11.59 -1.71 -9.86
CA LEU A 161 -11.16 -2.52 -11.00
C LEU A 161 -12.30 -2.93 -11.94
N ARG A 162 -13.56 -2.80 -11.52
CA ARG A 162 -14.76 -3.02 -12.36
C ARG A 162 -15.32 -1.72 -12.95
N HIS A 163 -14.64 -0.59 -12.74
CA HIS A 163 -15.16 0.70 -13.17
C HIS A 163 -15.18 0.81 -14.71
N PRO A 164 -16.27 1.30 -15.34
CA PRO A 164 -16.41 1.37 -16.80
C PRO A 164 -15.38 2.24 -17.55
N LEU A 165 -14.61 3.05 -16.83
CA LEU A 165 -13.51 3.84 -17.42
C LEU A 165 -12.30 2.98 -17.82
N LEU A 166 -12.25 1.73 -17.37
CA LEU A 166 -11.13 0.83 -17.62
C LEU A 166 -11.41 -0.02 -18.87
N ASP A 167 -10.45 -0.09 -19.78
CA ASP A 167 -10.55 -0.91 -21.00
C ASP A 167 -10.24 -2.40 -20.75
N HIS A 168 -9.84 -2.75 -19.53
CA HIS A 168 -9.44 -4.07 -19.06
C HIS A 168 -8.27 -4.69 -19.83
N LYS A 169 -7.42 -3.86 -20.46
CA LYS A 169 -6.25 -4.28 -21.24
C LYS A 169 -4.96 -3.86 -20.55
N ALA A 170 -4.57 -4.58 -19.52
CA ALA A 170 -3.28 -4.33 -18.86
C ALA A 170 -2.11 -4.46 -19.86
N PRO A 171 -1.14 -3.53 -19.86
CA PRO A 171 -0.01 -3.56 -20.81
C PRO A 171 0.92 -4.76 -20.61
N PHE A 172 0.90 -5.38 -19.42
CA PHE A 172 1.62 -6.59 -19.09
C PHE A 172 0.97 -7.26 -17.88
N LYS A 173 1.31 -8.54 -17.65
CA LYS A 173 0.84 -9.27 -16.47
C LYS A 173 1.69 -8.89 -15.26
N SER A 174 1.04 -8.57 -14.15
CA SER A 174 1.68 -8.36 -12.85
C SER A 174 0.91 -9.11 -11.78
N ARG A 175 1.60 -9.48 -10.70
CA ARG A 175 0.95 -10.04 -9.51
C ARG A 175 0.54 -8.88 -8.60
N ARG A 176 -0.58 -9.07 -7.89
CA ARG A 176 -0.96 -8.16 -6.80
C ARG A 176 -0.08 -8.44 -5.60
N THR A 177 0.26 -7.41 -4.85
CA THR A 177 0.89 -7.55 -3.53
C THR A 177 -0.04 -6.99 -2.46
N HIS A 178 0.14 -7.47 -1.24
CA HIS A 178 -0.59 -6.95 -0.10
C HIS A 178 0.34 -6.77 1.09
N LEU A 179 0.31 -5.58 1.69
CA LEU A 179 1.11 -5.20 2.84
C LEU A 179 0.21 -5.08 4.05
N ARG A 180 0.36 -5.98 5.02
CA ARG A 180 -0.23 -5.85 6.36
C ARG A 180 0.72 -5.08 7.25
N TRP A 181 0.20 -4.12 7.99
CA TRP A 181 1.05 -3.30 8.83
C TRP A 181 0.38 -2.96 10.16
N THR A 182 1.22 -2.75 11.15
CA THR A 182 0.82 -2.29 12.47
C THR A 182 1.78 -1.23 12.96
N ALA A 183 1.25 -0.23 13.65
CA ALA A 183 2.02 0.82 14.28
C ALA A 183 1.59 0.95 15.74
N ARG A 184 2.52 0.65 16.64
CA ARG A 184 2.34 0.88 18.08
C ARG A 184 2.91 2.25 18.45
N ARG A 185 2.51 2.80 19.59
CA ARG A 185 3.13 4.02 20.09
C ARG A 185 4.55 3.76 20.57
N ALA A 186 5.46 4.63 20.15
CA ALA A 186 6.82 4.68 20.65
C ALA A 186 6.81 5.20 22.11
N PRO A 187 7.73 4.72 22.96
CA PRO A 187 7.97 5.33 24.27
C PRO A 187 8.25 6.84 24.17
N ALA A 188 7.96 7.57 25.23
CA ALA A 188 8.17 9.02 25.25
C ALA A 188 9.64 9.38 25.00
N GLY A 189 9.88 10.25 24.02
CA GLY A 189 11.22 10.69 23.63
C GLY A 189 11.91 9.83 22.56
N GLU A 190 11.32 8.68 22.19
CA GLU A 190 11.81 7.89 21.05
C GLU A 190 11.20 8.40 19.74
N GLY A 191 12.03 8.40 18.69
CA GLY A 191 11.58 8.70 17.33
C GLY A 191 10.78 7.55 16.71
N PRO A 192 10.27 7.74 15.49
CA PRO A 192 9.66 6.65 14.75
C PRO A 192 10.71 5.56 14.46
N ALA A 193 10.29 4.29 14.39
CA ALA A 193 11.19 3.19 14.07
C ALA A 193 10.49 2.08 13.27
N LEU A 194 11.17 1.55 12.24
CA LEU A 194 10.76 0.33 11.56
C LEU A 194 11.30 -0.86 12.34
N THR A 195 10.41 -1.56 13.06
CA THR A 195 10.82 -2.69 13.91
C THR A 195 11.02 -3.97 13.12
N ARG A 196 10.21 -4.18 12.08
CA ARG A 196 10.29 -5.38 11.24
C ARG A 196 9.65 -5.13 9.89
N PHE A 197 10.30 -5.61 8.84
CA PHE A 197 9.73 -5.78 7.51
C PHE A 197 9.98 -7.21 7.05
N THR A 198 8.96 -7.90 6.53
CA THR A 198 9.09 -9.30 6.11
C THR A 198 8.34 -9.52 4.80
N LEU A 199 9.01 -10.18 3.86
CA LEU A 199 8.44 -10.65 2.62
C LEU A 199 8.09 -12.13 2.81
N ALA A 200 6.80 -12.44 2.71
CA ALA A 200 6.29 -13.80 2.76
C ALA A 200 5.89 -14.26 1.34
N GLU A 201 5.39 -15.49 1.25
CA GLU A 201 4.94 -16.09 -0.01
C GLU A 201 3.69 -15.38 -0.57
N ASP A 202 3.35 -15.67 -1.83
CA ASP A 202 2.09 -15.26 -2.48
C ASP A 202 1.77 -13.75 -2.46
N GLY A 203 2.78 -12.90 -2.44
CA GLY A 203 2.54 -11.46 -2.50
C GLY A 203 2.39 -10.79 -1.14
N LEU A 204 2.40 -11.54 -0.03
CA LEU A 204 2.21 -11.02 1.33
C LEU A 204 3.47 -10.35 1.87
N ARG A 205 3.32 -9.11 2.36
CA ARG A 205 4.32 -8.39 3.15
C ARG A 205 3.74 -8.06 4.51
N THR A 206 4.59 -8.08 5.53
CA THR A 206 4.21 -7.64 6.88
C THR A 206 5.17 -6.57 7.38
N MET A 207 4.63 -5.55 8.05
CA MET A 207 5.43 -4.47 8.62
C MET A 207 5.01 -4.12 10.05
N GLU A 208 6.00 -3.93 10.91
CA GLU A 208 5.83 -3.47 12.29
C GLU A 208 6.54 -2.13 12.47
N LEU A 209 5.78 -1.14 12.92
CA LEU A 209 6.23 0.22 13.18
C LEU A 209 6.07 0.58 14.66
N ARG A 210 6.93 1.47 15.13
CA ARG A 210 6.69 2.29 16.33
C ARG A 210 6.66 3.74 15.91
N LEU A 211 5.60 4.44 16.30
CA LEU A 211 5.38 5.84 15.91
C LEU A 211 5.13 6.70 17.15
N PRO A 212 5.66 7.93 17.20
CA PRO A 212 5.30 8.92 18.21
C PRO A 212 3.79 9.15 18.32
N GLU A 213 3.34 9.69 19.46
CA GLU A 213 1.91 9.91 19.74
C GLU A 213 1.25 10.92 18.78
N ASP A 214 2.01 11.91 18.32
CA ASP A 214 1.56 13.00 17.44
C ASP A 214 1.41 12.57 15.98
N VAL A 215 1.99 11.42 15.59
CA VAL A 215 1.85 10.90 14.23
C VAL A 215 0.42 10.37 14.03
N PRO A 216 -0.35 10.94 13.08
CA PRO A 216 -1.70 10.49 12.80
C PRO A 216 -1.70 9.17 12.03
N ALA A 217 -2.77 8.38 12.19
CA ALA A 217 -2.92 7.10 11.50
C ALA A 217 -2.88 7.23 9.97
N ALA A 218 -3.42 8.33 9.43
CA ALA A 218 -3.37 8.62 8.00
C ALA A 218 -1.93 8.80 7.47
N ALA A 219 -1.02 9.35 8.28
CA ALA A 219 0.39 9.49 7.90
C ALA A 219 1.11 8.13 7.92
N ALA A 220 0.80 7.28 8.90
CA ALA A 220 1.26 5.89 8.92
C ALA A 220 0.78 5.12 7.68
N ALA A 221 -0.50 5.27 7.32
CA ALA A 221 -1.07 4.68 6.11
C ALA A 221 -0.36 5.17 4.84
N SER A 222 -0.09 6.48 4.71
CA SER A 222 0.66 7.05 3.58
C SER A 222 2.08 6.50 3.45
N LEU A 223 2.79 6.31 4.57
CA LEU A 223 4.10 5.65 4.55
C LEU A 223 3.99 4.20 4.04
N CYS A 224 3.00 3.47 4.52
CA CYS A 224 2.78 2.07 4.12
C CYS A 224 2.39 1.96 2.64
N GLU A 225 1.60 2.91 2.13
CA GLU A 225 1.24 3.02 0.71
C GLU A 225 2.49 3.26 -0.15
N ASP A 226 3.34 4.23 0.22
CA ASP A 226 4.60 4.51 -0.49
C ASP A 226 5.51 3.28 -0.51
N LEU A 227 5.68 2.59 0.63
CA LEU A 227 6.47 1.36 0.69
C LEU A 227 5.88 0.25 -0.18
N ALA A 228 4.58 -0.01 -0.06
CA ALA A 228 3.92 -1.06 -0.82
C ALA A 228 4.02 -0.82 -2.34
N LEU A 229 4.00 0.44 -2.80
CA LEU A 229 4.21 0.80 -4.19
C LEU A 229 5.61 0.41 -4.65
N HIS A 230 6.65 0.81 -3.93
CA HIS A 230 8.04 0.58 -4.33
C HIS A 230 8.45 -0.89 -4.24
N ASP A 231 7.99 -1.62 -3.21
CA ASP A 231 8.16 -3.07 -3.14
C ASP A 231 7.45 -3.79 -4.30
N TRP A 232 6.25 -3.35 -4.67
CA TRP A 232 5.54 -3.87 -5.84
C TRP A 232 6.30 -3.60 -7.14
N LEU A 233 6.88 -2.41 -7.30
CA LEU A 233 7.72 -2.06 -8.47
C LEU A 233 8.94 -2.97 -8.58
N LEU A 234 9.68 -3.15 -7.48
CA LEU A 234 10.82 -4.07 -7.43
C LEU A 234 10.41 -5.49 -7.83
N THR A 235 9.37 -6.01 -7.19
CA THR A 235 8.85 -7.37 -7.44
C THR A 235 8.42 -7.54 -8.90
N THR A 236 7.72 -6.55 -9.45
CA THR A 236 7.20 -6.61 -10.82
C THR A 236 8.32 -6.52 -11.85
N VAL A 237 9.29 -5.64 -11.66
CA VAL A 237 10.43 -5.52 -12.59
C VAL A 237 11.33 -6.76 -12.55
N VAL A 238 11.57 -7.33 -11.37
CA VAL A 238 12.27 -8.62 -11.24
C VAL A 238 11.54 -9.70 -12.03
N HIS A 239 10.22 -9.83 -11.85
CA HIS A 239 9.43 -10.81 -12.60
C HIS A 239 9.44 -10.57 -14.11
N LEU A 240 9.43 -9.33 -14.59
CA LEU A 240 9.53 -9.04 -16.03
C LEU A 240 10.90 -9.47 -16.58
N LEU A 241 11.98 -9.19 -15.84
CA LEU A 241 13.34 -9.62 -16.21
C LEU A 241 13.45 -11.14 -16.26
N ASP A 242 12.97 -11.85 -15.24
CA ASP A 242 13.04 -13.31 -15.19
C ASP A 242 12.24 -13.97 -16.34
N ASN A 243 11.09 -13.40 -16.70
CA ASN A 243 10.25 -13.92 -17.77
C ASN A 243 10.75 -13.56 -19.18
N SER A 244 11.61 -12.55 -19.32
CA SER A 244 12.10 -12.07 -20.62
C SER A 244 13.13 -12.99 -21.31
N ARG A 245 13.47 -14.14 -20.71
CA ARG A 245 14.41 -15.16 -21.24
C ARG A 245 15.74 -14.57 -21.73
N LEU A 246 16.29 -13.64 -20.96
CA LEU A 246 17.56 -12.97 -21.27
C LEU A 246 18.68 -14.01 -21.40
N GLY A 247 19.17 -14.21 -22.63
CA GLY A 247 20.19 -15.21 -22.97
C GLY A 247 19.74 -16.30 -23.94
N ALA A 248 18.45 -16.40 -24.27
CA ALA A 248 17.98 -17.21 -25.40
C ALA A 248 18.30 -16.53 -26.74
N ALA A 249 18.51 -17.32 -27.80
CA ALA A 249 18.98 -16.85 -29.11
C ALA A 249 18.07 -15.84 -29.84
N ASP A 250 16.85 -15.59 -29.33
CA ASP A 250 15.85 -14.72 -29.92
C ASP A 250 15.92 -13.28 -29.36
N GLY A 251 17.03 -12.59 -29.65
CA GLY A 251 17.32 -11.22 -29.22
C GLY A 251 16.17 -10.19 -29.37
N PRO A 252 15.43 -10.15 -30.49
CA PRO A 252 14.31 -9.21 -30.68
C PRO A 252 13.12 -9.46 -29.73
N SER A 253 12.90 -10.72 -29.33
CA SER A 253 11.80 -11.10 -28.43
C SER A 253 12.05 -10.60 -27.00
N ALA A 254 13.31 -10.64 -26.55
CA ALA A 254 13.72 -10.15 -25.24
C ALA A 254 13.54 -8.63 -25.10
N VAL A 255 13.86 -7.86 -26.15
CA VAL A 255 13.67 -6.39 -26.18
C VAL A 255 12.18 -6.03 -26.05
N LEU A 256 11.32 -6.71 -26.81
CA LEU A 256 9.87 -6.49 -26.75
C LEU A 256 9.30 -6.87 -25.37
N ALA A 257 9.84 -7.90 -24.72
CA ALA A 257 9.40 -8.32 -23.38
C ALA A 257 9.76 -7.29 -22.28
N LEU A 258 10.84 -6.52 -22.43
CA LEU A 258 11.28 -5.52 -21.45
C LEU A 258 10.69 -4.12 -21.67
N ARG A 259 10.16 -3.84 -22.87
CA ARG A 259 9.54 -2.56 -23.21
C ARG A 259 8.50 -2.08 -22.17
N PRO A 260 7.60 -2.92 -21.62
CA PRO A 260 6.63 -2.46 -20.64
C PRO A 260 7.25 -1.93 -19.34
N ALA A 261 8.42 -2.44 -18.92
CA ALA A 261 9.11 -1.91 -17.76
C ALA A 261 9.54 -0.45 -18.00
N VAL A 262 10.14 -0.18 -19.17
CA VAL A 262 10.60 1.16 -19.56
C VAL A 262 9.43 2.13 -19.75
N ASP A 263 8.42 1.71 -20.51
CA ASP A 263 7.30 2.57 -20.90
C ASP A 263 6.32 2.84 -19.73
N HIS A 264 6.26 1.95 -18.73
CA HIS A 264 5.20 2.01 -17.71
C HIS A 264 5.66 1.97 -16.25
N LEU A 265 6.87 1.50 -15.94
CA LEU A 265 7.28 1.27 -14.56
C LEU A 265 8.47 2.13 -14.12
N LEU A 266 9.47 2.33 -14.99
CA LEU A 266 10.73 2.90 -14.54
C LEU A 266 10.62 4.33 -14.01
N HIS A 267 9.68 5.12 -14.55
CA HIS A 267 9.42 6.49 -14.13
C HIS A 267 8.60 6.60 -12.84
N LEU A 268 8.06 5.49 -12.33
CA LEU A 268 7.24 5.46 -11.11
C LEU A 268 8.07 5.50 -9.83
N TRP A 269 9.38 5.27 -9.93
CA TRP A 269 10.28 5.21 -8.77
C TRP A 269 10.56 6.60 -8.21
N MET A 270 9.76 6.99 -7.21
CA MET A 270 9.85 8.27 -6.51
C MET A 270 9.69 8.05 -5.00
N PRO A 271 10.66 7.37 -4.36
CA PRO A 271 10.56 7.04 -2.93
C PRO A 271 10.42 8.30 -2.09
N ARG A 272 9.58 8.24 -1.04
CA ARG A 272 9.29 9.35 -0.11
C ARG A 272 8.50 10.52 -0.71
N ALA A 273 8.10 10.46 -1.98
CA ALA A 273 7.44 11.59 -2.65
C ALA A 273 6.13 12.01 -1.96
N HIS A 274 5.39 11.03 -1.42
CA HIS A 274 4.06 11.24 -0.85
C HIS A 274 4.00 10.90 0.65
N VAL A 275 5.17 10.87 1.31
CA VAL A 275 5.31 10.52 2.73
C VAL A 275 5.42 11.79 3.58
N ASP A 276 4.84 11.76 4.78
CA ASP A 276 4.99 12.83 5.75
C ASP A 276 6.47 13.03 6.12
N ARG A 277 6.93 14.29 6.20
CA ARG A 277 8.34 14.60 6.45
C ARG A 277 8.85 14.01 7.76
N SER A 278 8.00 13.92 8.80
CA SER A 278 8.37 13.32 10.10
C SER A 278 8.75 11.84 9.98
N LEU A 279 8.20 11.14 8.99
CA LEU A 279 8.43 9.72 8.76
C LEU A 279 9.52 9.44 7.73
N GLY A 280 10.14 10.48 7.15
CA GLY A 280 11.12 10.32 6.08
C GLY A 280 12.35 9.48 6.44
N HIS A 281 12.79 9.50 7.70
CA HIS A 281 13.94 8.71 8.18
C HIS A 281 13.65 7.20 8.20
N LEU A 282 12.38 6.76 8.31
CA LEU A 282 12.02 5.34 8.22
C LEU A 282 12.33 4.78 6.83
N TRP A 283 12.30 5.63 5.80
CA TRP A 283 12.76 5.24 4.48
C TRP A 283 14.28 5.04 4.43
N ASP A 284 15.03 5.85 5.18
CA ASP A 284 16.49 5.73 5.22
C ASP A 284 16.91 4.38 5.84
N GLU A 285 16.15 3.85 6.80
CA GLU A 285 16.35 2.49 7.34
C GLU A 285 16.16 1.42 6.24
N LEU A 286 15.11 1.53 5.43
CA LEU A 286 14.85 0.62 4.29
C LEU A 286 15.90 0.74 3.18
N GLU A 287 16.50 1.92 3.01
CA GLU A 287 17.63 2.13 2.09
C GLU A 287 18.94 1.54 2.61
N GLN A 288 19.09 1.40 3.93
CA GLN A 288 20.22 0.67 4.50
C GLN A 288 20.01 -0.83 4.29
N GLU A 289 18.91 -1.38 4.81
CA GLU A 289 18.54 -2.79 4.65
C GLU A 289 17.03 -2.91 4.45
N PRO A 290 16.56 -3.39 3.28
CA PRO A 290 17.27 -4.18 2.26
C PRO A 290 17.89 -3.39 1.09
N GLY A 291 17.83 -2.06 1.07
CA GLY A 291 18.47 -1.24 0.03
C GLY A 291 17.66 -1.10 -1.25
N PHE A 292 16.38 -0.74 -1.13
CA PHE A 292 15.42 -0.62 -2.24
C PHE A 292 15.95 0.19 -3.43
N THR A 293 16.49 1.39 -3.22
CA THR A 293 17.01 2.20 -4.33
C THR A 293 18.26 1.60 -4.96
N ARG A 294 19.13 0.93 -4.18
CA ARG A 294 20.28 0.20 -4.74
C ARG A 294 19.80 -0.93 -5.65
N GLN A 295 18.86 -1.74 -5.19
CA GLN A 295 18.27 -2.83 -5.98
C GLN A 295 17.62 -2.28 -7.26
N TRP A 296 16.82 -1.23 -7.16
CA TRP A 296 16.17 -0.59 -8.31
C TRP A 296 17.19 -0.12 -9.36
N ARG A 297 18.24 0.59 -8.92
CA ARG A 297 19.31 1.05 -9.83
C ARG A 297 20.00 -0.12 -10.54
N SER A 298 20.29 -1.21 -9.83
CA SER A 298 20.85 -2.42 -10.44
C SER A 298 19.92 -3.04 -11.48
N LEU A 299 18.61 -3.09 -11.22
CA LEU A 299 17.62 -3.60 -12.18
C LEU A 299 17.52 -2.71 -13.42
N VAL A 300 17.45 -1.39 -13.23
CA VAL A 300 17.44 -0.42 -14.34
C VAL A 300 18.70 -0.53 -15.18
N GLN A 301 19.87 -0.63 -14.55
CA GLN A 301 21.13 -0.78 -15.26
C GLN A 301 21.14 -2.07 -16.07
N ARG A 302 20.72 -3.20 -15.49
CA ARG A 302 20.60 -4.48 -16.19
C ARG A 302 19.66 -4.40 -17.40
N ILE A 303 18.51 -3.73 -17.29
CA ILE A 303 17.61 -3.52 -18.43
C ILE A 303 18.31 -2.73 -19.54
N ARG A 304 18.97 -1.62 -19.18
CA ARG A 304 19.70 -0.78 -20.16
C ARG A 304 20.81 -1.54 -20.86
N ASP A 305 21.61 -2.30 -20.12
CA ASP A 305 22.71 -3.09 -20.68
C ASP A 305 22.18 -4.15 -21.65
N GLN A 306 21.08 -4.82 -21.31
CA GLN A 306 20.45 -5.81 -22.20
C GLN A 306 19.91 -5.17 -23.48
N LEU A 307 19.26 -4.02 -23.39
CA LEU A 307 18.80 -3.29 -24.56
C LEU A 307 19.97 -2.86 -25.46
N ALA A 308 21.07 -2.38 -24.88
CA ALA A 308 22.27 -1.98 -25.62
C ALA A 308 22.90 -3.17 -26.35
N VAL A 309 23.10 -4.30 -25.66
CA VAL A 309 23.70 -5.52 -26.25
C VAL A 309 22.86 -6.07 -27.41
N GLN A 310 21.53 -6.06 -27.29
CA GLN A 310 20.63 -6.58 -28.33
C GLN A 310 20.46 -5.62 -29.52
N THR A 311 20.75 -4.33 -29.35
CA THR A 311 20.68 -3.35 -30.44
C THR A 311 21.86 -3.52 -31.42
N ILE A 312 23.01 -4.03 -30.97
CA ILE A 312 24.22 -4.19 -31.80
C ILE A 312 24.01 -5.22 -32.94
N PRO A 313 23.51 -6.45 -32.70
CA PRO A 313 23.21 -7.39 -33.78
C PRO A 313 22.13 -6.90 -34.76
N LEU A 314 21.10 -6.21 -34.26
CA LEU A 314 20.03 -5.63 -35.08
C LEU A 314 20.55 -4.55 -36.03
N LEU A 315 21.43 -3.68 -35.54
CA LEU A 315 22.12 -2.69 -36.38
C LEU A 315 23.04 -3.37 -37.41
N HIS A 316 23.75 -4.42 -37.02
CA HIS A 316 24.63 -5.16 -37.93
C HIS A 316 23.83 -5.83 -39.06
N GLN A 317 22.71 -6.47 -38.75
CA GLN A 317 21.79 -7.04 -39.75
C GLN A 317 21.23 -5.97 -40.69
N ALA A 318 20.75 -4.84 -40.16
CA ALA A 318 20.20 -3.75 -40.97
C ALA A 318 21.23 -3.12 -41.93
N LEU A 319 22.49 -3.06 -41.51
CA LEU A 319 23.61 -2.59 -42.32
C LEU A 319 24.08 -3.63 -43.36
N SER A 320 23.91 -4.93 -43.08
CA SER A 320 24.28 -6.03 -43.98
C SER A 320 23.23 -6.30 -45.07
N THR A 321 21.99 -5.82 -44.89
CA THR A 321 20.90 -5.93 -45.86
C THR A 321 20.78 -4.73 -46.80
N ARG A 322 21.76 -3.80 -46.79
CA ARG A 322 21.91 -2.71 -47.77
C ARG A 322 23.06 -3.00 -48.71
#